data_AF-A0A0D2MDP3-F1
#
_entry.id   AF-A0A0D2MDP3-F1
#
_cell.length_a   1.000
_cell.length_b   1.000
_cell.length_c   1.000
_cell.angle_alpha   90.00
_cell.angle_beta   90.00
_cell.angle_gamma   90.00
#
_symmetry.space_group_name_H-M   'P 1'
#
loop_
_entity.id
_entity.type
_entity.pdbx_description
1 polymer ?
#
loop_
_entity_poly.entity_id
_entity_poly.type
_entity_poly.pdbx_seq_one_letter_code
_entity_poly.pdbx_strand_id
1 'polypeptide(L)'
;MDQLPPPDAAARRALLARLTAAPPGQEAWECGGMTNFTIAAARLGLRTGAVGHLGADVYGAYMERVLRGEGLGSIHRIAPPELAGTSLDQTLVCFVLVDPAGGHAFCSRYDFGPWPLLEGVEQLPPRILQALAGARAVCANGYIFDELPLELVKQAVNAASSAGAAVFFDPGPRCHTMKSGSRLEALHTMMDLSDTILMTLEEAVEVTGETDPLAAARAVLARPGAKTRWCVVKEGGAGALLAERRPGGGVEAHQCPAMQVEVVDTVGCGDSFAAAIVAGYVNNHDIPGTLVLANAVGAATATGRGAGTNVAAVGTVRRLLRDAAAAGRHGAAAVASAERLLALTLAAGGRESGNGNGNGIGDGNGAGADGGLGGGGGAGAGGRRRDGEREAAARAA
;
A
#
# COMPACT_ATOMS: atom_id res chain seq x y z
N MET A 1 -17.85 -20.85 13.12
CA MET A 1 -16.89 -20.37 12.11
C MET A 1 -15.52 -20.47 12.73
N ASP A 2 -14.61 -21.23 12.13
CA ASP A 2 -13.23 -21.28 12.62
C ASP A 2 -12.61 -19.88 12.44
N GLN A 3 -11.96 -19.35 13.47
CA GLN A 3 -11.27 -18.06 13.38
C GLN A 3 -10.09 -18.19 12.40
N LEU A 4 -10.04 -17.29 11.41
CA LEU A 4 -8.91 -17.16 10.49
C LEU A 4 -8.17 -15.83 10.76
N PRO A 5 -6.81 -15.84 10.81
CA PRO A 5 -5.98 -17.04 10.87
C PRO A 5 -6.14 -17.75 12.24
N PRO A 6 -5.76 -19.04 12.34
CA PRO A 6 -5.82 -19.76 13.62
C PRO A 6 -5.08 -19.00 14.74
N PRO A 7 -5.61 -18.97 15.99
CA PRO A 7 -4.93 -18.29 17.10
C PRO A 7 -3.71 -19.07 17.63
N ASP A 8 -3.66 -20.39 17.40
CA ASP A 8 -2.51 -21.22 17.76
C ASP A 8 -1.37 -21.10 16.73
N ALA A 9 -0.13 -20.95 17.22
CA ALA A 9 1.04 -20.74 16.37
C ALA A 9 1.40 -21.97 15.53
N ALA A 10 1.20 -23.19 16.05
CA ALA A 10 1.46 -24.41 15.29
C ALA A 10 0.41 -24.61 14.18
N ALA A 11 -0.86 -24.32 14.47
CA ALA A 11 -1.95 -24.32 13.50
C ALA A 11 -1.74 -23.27 12.40
N ARG A 12 -1.26 -22.05 12.73
CA ARG A 12 -0.87 -21.06 11.71
C ARG A 12 0.25 -21.54 10.82
N ARG A 13 1.30 -22.17 11.40
CA ARG A 13 2.39 -22.76 10.62
C ARG A 13 1.87 -23.83 9.67
N ALA A 14 1.00 -24.72 10.15
CA ALA A 14 0.39 -25.76 9.31
C ALA A 14 -0.49 -25.17 8.19
N LEU A 15 -1.27 -24.13 8.50
CA LEU A 15 -2.05 -23.40 7.51
C LEU A 15 -1.15 -22.76 6.45
N LEU A 16 -0.10 -22.04 6.85
CA LEU A 16 0.80 -21.40 5.90
C LEU A 16 1.52 -22.44 5.05
N ALA A 17 2.00 -23.53 5.64
CA ALA A 17 2.62 -24.64 4.89
C ALA A 17 1.66 -25.23 3.84
N ARG A 18 0.36 -25.34 4.16
CA ARG A 18 -0.67 -25.77 3.20
C ARG A 18 -0.88 -24.73 2.09
N LEU A 19 -0.92 -23.44 2.44
CA LEU A 19 -1.09 -22.35 1.47
C LEU A 19 0.11 -22.22 0.52
N THR A 20 1.32 -22.49 1.00
CA THR A 20 2.56 -22.40 0.20
C THR A 20 2.94 -23.70 -0.49
N ALA A 21 2.22 -24.80 -0.26
CA ALA A 21 2.51 -26.10 -0.88
C ALA A 21 2.45 -26.04 -2.42
N ALA A 22 1.59 -25.20 -2.97
CA ALA A 22 1.57 -24.80 -4.36
C ALA A 22 1.35 -23.28 -4.42
N PRO A 23 2.33 -22.48 -4.87
CA PRO A 23 2.14 -21.03 -4.97
C PRO A 23 0.97 -20.72 -5.91
N PRO A 24 0.16 -19.69 -5.60
CA PRO A 24 -0.95 -19.30 -6.45
C PRO A 24 -0.44 -18.87 -7.83
N GLY A 25 -1.23 -19.12 -8.87
CA GLY A 25 -0.92 -18.66 -10.21
C GLY A 25 -0.82 -17.14 -10.28
N GLN A 26 -0.13 -16.63 -11.31
CA GLN A 26 0.16 -15.21 -11.46
C GLN A 26 -1.11 -14.35 -11.57
N GLU A 27 -2.23 -14.93 -12.02
CA GLU A 27 -3.56 -14.33 -12.06
C GLU A 27 -4.09 -13.89 -10.69
N ALA A 28 -3.56 -14.44 -9.60
CA ALA A 28 -3.94 -14.09 -8.24
C ALA A 28 -2.91 -13.15 -7.56
N TRP A 29 -1.85 -12.74 -8.27
CA TRP A 29 -0.82 -11.88 -7.70
C TRP A 29 -1.23 -10.42 -7.78
N GLU A 30 -1.15 -9.73 -6.65
CA GLU A 30 -1.29 -8.28 -6.59
C GLU A 30 -0.21 -7.68 -5.70
N CYS A 31 0.10 -6.41 -5.95
CA CYS A 31 0.90 -5.65 -4.99
C CYS A 31 0.05 -5.37 -3.74
N GLY A 32 0.64 -5.33 -2.55
CA GLY A 32 -0.10 -5.10 -1.30
C GLY A 32 0.66 -4.27 -0.27
N GLY A 33 -0.03 -3.94 0.82
CA GLY A 33 0.52 -3.06 1.86
C GLY A 33 0.68 -1.63 1.36
N MET A 34 1.81 -0.98 1.67
CA MET A 34 2.06 0.42 1.28
C MET A 34 2.07 0.66 -0.24
N THR A 35 2.12 -0.38 -1.07
CA THR A 35 1.95 -0.22 -2.52
C THR A 35 0.52 0.18 -2.89
N ASN A 36 -0.51 -0.22 -2.13
CA ASN A 36 -1.88 0.25 -2.34
C ASN A 36 -1.94 1.78 -2.27
N PHE A 37 -1.37 2.32 -1.19
CA PHE A 37 -1.24 3.76 -0.96
C PHE A 37 -0.46 4.41 -2.10
N THR A 38 0.66 3.82 -2.50
CA THR A 38 1.56 4.44 -3.48
C THR A 38 0.96 4.45 -4.88
N ILE A 39 0.23 3.39 -5.26
CA ILE A 39 -0.52 3.32 -6.52
C ILE A 39 -1.67 4.33 -6.50
N ALA A 40 -2.47 4.38 -5.43
CA ALA A 40 -3.55 5.36 -5.30
C ALA A 40 -3.02 6.80 -5.39
N ALA A 41 -1.93 7.12 -4.68
CA ALA A 41 -1.28 8.42 -4.73
C ALA A 41 -0.78 8.78 -6.15
N ALA A 42 -0.16 7.82 -6.85
CA ALA A 42 0.27 8.01 -8.24
C ALA A 42 -0.93 8.29 -9.17
N ARG A 43 -2.03 7.55 -9.00
CA ARG A 43 -3.28 7.75 -9.75
C ARG A 43 -3.92 9.10 -9.48
N LEU A 44 -3.80 9.64 -8.26
CA LEU A 44 -4.22 11.00 -7.93
C LEU A 44 -3.31 12.10 -8.53
N GLY A 45 -2.20 11.74 -9.17
CA GLY A 45 -1.28 12.67 -9.82
C GLY A 45 -0.08 13.08 -8.97
N LEU A 46 0.10 12.50 -7.78
CA LEU A 46 1.31 12.73 -6.98
C LEU A 46 2.51 12.02 -7.63
N ARG A 47 3.67 12.67 -7.59
CA ARG A 47 4.95 11.99 -7.89
C ARG A 47 5.35 11.15 -6.69
N THR A 48 5.34 9.84 -6.86
CA THR A 48 5.55 8.89 -5.78
C THR A 48 6.85 8.11 -5.96
N GLY A 49 7.40 7.67 -4.83
CA GLY A 49 8.48 6.70 -4.77
C GLY A 49 8.26 5.75 -3.59
N ALA A 50 8.87 4.57 -3.65
CA ALA A 50 8.77 3.55 -2.61
C ALA A 50 10.16 3.20 -2.06
N VAL A 51 10.24 3.01 -0.75
CA VAL A 51 11.42 2.52 -0.04
C VAL A 51 10.98 1.35 0.82
N GLY A 52 11.63 0.20 0.67
CA GLY A 52 11.29 -0.99 1.45
C GLY A 52 12.15 -2.19 1.08
N HIS A 53 11.95 -3.30 1.78
CA HIS A 53 12.54 -4.56 1.40
C HIS A 53 11.77 -5.17 0.22
N LEU A 54 12.51 -5.65 -0.78
CA LEU A 54 11.99 -6.32 -1.96
C LEU A 54 13.00 -7.41 -2.31
N GLY A 55 12.59 -8.62 -2.68
CA GLY A 55 13.52 -9.69 -3.00
C GLY A 55 14.02 -9.65 -4.44
N ALA A 56 15.14 -10.33 -4.71
CA ALA A 56 15.64 -10.59 -6.07
C ALA A 56 14.96 -11.84 -6.68
N ASP A 57 13.64 -11.88 -6.69
CA ASP A 57 12.84 -13.03 -7.12
C ASP A 57 11.72 -12.63 -8.09
N VAL A 58 10.97 -13.63 -8.54
CA VAL A 58 9.86 -13.44 -9.49
C VAL A 58 8.78 -12.50 -8.98
N TYR A 59 8.51 -12.50 -7.66
CA TYR A 59 7.53 -11.60 -7.05
C TYR A 59 8.07 -10.16 -6.97
N GLY A 60 9.36 -10.00 -6.70
CA GLY A 60 10.04 -8.71 -6.71
C GLY A 60 10.02 -8.08 -8.10
N ALA A 61 10.37 -8.87 -9.13
CA ALA A 61 10.29 -8.45 -10.52
C ALA A 61 8.85 -8.12 -10.94
N TYR A 62 7.87 -8.91 -10.48
CA TYR A 62 6.45 -8.63 -10.70
C TYR A 62 6.04 -7.28 -10.10
N MET A 63 6.34 -7.06 -8.82
CA MET A 63 6.01 -5.83 -8.11
C MET A 63 6.67 -4.62 -8.76
N GLU A 64 7.96 -4.69 -9.10
CA GLU A 64 8.65 -3.59 -9.77
C GLU A 64 8.00 -3.24 -11.11
N ARG A 65 7.65 -4.24 -11.92
CA ARG A 65 6.95 -4.03 -13.21
C ARG A 65 5.60 -3.35 -13.03
N VAL A 66 4.78 -3.81 -12.08
CA VAL A 66 3.46 -3.23 -11.80
C VAL A 66 3.61 -1.79 -11.32
N LEU A 67 4.47 -1.54 -10.34
CA LEU A 67 4.71 -0.22 -9.78
C LEU A 67 5.23 0.79 -10.82
N ARG A 68 6.14 0.36 -11.70
CA ARG A 68 6.58 1.19 -12.83
C ARG A 68 5.45 1.46 -13.83
N GLY A 69 4.62 0.46 -14.12
CA GLY A 69 3.42 0.60 -14.97
C GLY A 69 2.40 1.60 -14.43
N GLU A 70 2.25 1.67 -13.10
CA GLU A 70 1.41 2.67 -12.41
C GLU A 70 2.04 4.08 -12.36
N GLY A 71 3.29 4.21 -12.82
CA GLY A 71 4.00 5.47 -12.97
C GLY A 71 4.76 5.93 -11.72
N LEU A 72 5.17 5.02 -10.83
CA LEU A 72 6.05 5.35 -9.71
C LEU A 72 7.43 5.79 -10.23
N GLY A 73 7.92 6.92 -9.72
CA GLY A 73 9.15 7.56 -10.20
C GLY A 73 10.43 6.89 -9.69
N SER A 74 10.41 6.35 -8.48
CA SER A 74 11.55 5.65 -7.90
C SER A 74 11.14 4.48 -7.00
N ILE A 75 11.89 3.39 -7.06
CA ILE A 75 11.72 2.21 -6.21
C ILE A 75 13.10 1.89 -5.64
N HIS A 76 13.23 2.01 -4.32
CA HIS A 76 14.48 1.82 -3.60
C HIS A 76 14.40 0.58 -2.71
N ARG A 77 15.11 -0.46 -3.12
CA ARG A 77 15.26 -1.69 -2.36
C ARG A 77 16.23 -1.50 -1.19
N ILE A 78 15.77 -1.85 0.00
CA ILE A 78 16.60 -2.17 1.17
C ILE A 78 17.04 -3.62 0.98
N ALA A 79 18.29 -3.82 0.59
CA ALA A 79 18.91 -5.13 0.44
C ALA A 79 20.33 -5.08 1.02
N PRO A 80 20.48 -5.35 2.32
CA PRO A 80 21.77 -5.56 2.94
C PRO A 80 22.46 -6.74 2.24
N PRO A 81 23.73 -6.62 1.83
CA PRO A 81 24.49 -7.72 1.23
C PRO A 81 24.48 -9.01 2.09
N GLU A 82 24.35 -8.87 3.39
CA GLU A 82 24.33 -9.93 4.39
C GLU A 82 23.10 -10.83 4.29
N LEU A 83 22.01 -10.35 3.69
CA LEU A 83 20.79 -11.15 3.50
C LEU A 83 20.82 -12.00 2.22
N ALA A 84 21.77 -11.75 1.31
CA ALA A 84 21.78 -12.38 -0.01
C ALA A 84 21.69 -13.92 0.07
N GLY A 85 20.70 -14.49 -0.59
CA GLY A 85 20.47 -15.95 -0.62
C GLY A 85 19.78 -16.53 0.61
N THR A 86 19.43 -15.72 1.61
CA THR A 86 18.60 -16.15 2.75
C THR A 86 17.11 -16.06 2.40
N SER A 87 16.25 -16.73 3.18
CA SER A 87 14.80 -16.56 3.08
C SER A 87 14.33 -15.13 3.43
N LEU A 88 15.18 -14.35 4.10
CA LEU A 88 14.86 -12.97 4.43
C LEU A 88 15.00 -12.03 3.24
N ASP A 89 15.83 -12.37 2.24
CA ASP A 89 16.03 -11.64 0.97
C ASP A 89 14.97 -11.99 -0.10
N GLN A 90 13.93 -12.73 0.28
CA GLN A 90 12.78 -13.02 -0.58
C GLN A 90 11.69 -11.96 -0.38
N THR A 91 11.00 -11.63 -1.47
CA THR A 91 9.83 -10.74 -1.44
C THR A 91 8.77 -11.29 -0.52
N LEU A 92 8.20 -10.43 0.33
CA LEU A 92 7.11 -10.81 1.21
C LEU A 92 5.90 -11.30 0.39
N VAL A 93 5.50 -12.54 0.61
CA VAL A 93 4.20 -13.06 0.15
C VAL A 93 3.22 -13.01 1.30
N CYS A 94 2.07 -12.38 1.06
CA CYS A 94 0.95 -12.37 1.99
C CYS A 94 -0.26 -13.05 1.34
N PHE A 95 -0.80 -14.06 2.02
CA PHE A 95 -2.04 -14.71 1.64
C PHE A 95 -3.20 -13.97 2.31
N VAL A 96 -4.09 -13.42 1.50
CA VAL A 96 -5.32 -12.77 1.94
C VAL A 96 -6.44 -13.80 1.89
N LEU A 97 -6.94 -14.20 3.05
CA LEU A 97 -8.08 -15.09 3.18
C LEU A 97 -9.33 -14.24 3.41
N VAL A 98 -10.37 -14.49 2.61
CA VAL A 98 -11.65 -13.77 2.70
C VAL A 98 -12.73 -14.76 3.10
N ASP A 99 -13.46 -14.45 4.17
CA ASP A 99 -14.60 -15.26 4.60
C ASP A 99 -15.89 -14.88 3.83
N PRO A 100 -16.96 -15.69 3.90
CA PRO A 100 -18.23 -15.37 3.24
C PRO A 100 -18.93 -14.09 3.70
N ALA A 101 -18.55 -13.53 4.85
CA ALA A 101 -19.06 -12.26 5.36
C ALA A 101 -18.21 -11.05 4.90
N GLY A 102 -17.15 -11.28 4.11
CA GLY A 102 -16.22 -10.24 3.66
C GLY A 102 -15.15 -9.88 4.69
N GLY A 103 -15.00 -10.67 5.75
CA GLY A 103 -13.91 -10.55 6.72
C GLY A 103 -12.58 -10.99 6.10
N HIS A 104 -11.50 -10.31 6.48
CA HIS A 104 -10.16 -10.54 5.94
C HIS A 104 -9.20 -11.05 7.01
N ALA A 105 -8.38 -12.03 6.62
CA ALA A 105 -7.24 -12.51 7.39
C ALA A 105 -5.98 -12.49 6.53
N PHE A 106 -4.94 -11.82 7.02
CA PHE A 106 -3.65 -11.68 6.34
C PHE A 106 -2.65 -12.64 6.96
N CYS A 107 -2.14 -13.58 6.16
CA CYS A 107 -1.17 -14.57 6.61
C CYS A 107 0.16 -14.36 5.87
N SER A 108 1.25 -14.16 6.61
CA SER A 108 2.58 -14.01 6.00
C SER A 108 3.70 -14.43 6.95
N ARG A 109 4.96 -14.35 6.49
CA ARG A 109 6.12 -14.55 7.37
C ARG A 109 6.14 -13.59 8.57
N TYR A 110 5.46 -12.44 8.46
CA TYR A 110 5.32 -11.50 9.57
C TYR A 110 4.54 -12.08 10.75
N ASP A 111 3.88 -13.24 10.66
CA ASP A 111 3.12 -13.79 11.80
C ASP A 111 3.97 -14.67 12.74
N PHE A 112 5.25 -14.90 12.43
CA PHE A 112 6.11 -15.83 13.18
C PHE A 112 7.21 -15.18 14.03
N GLY A 113 7.57 -13.93 13.76
CA GLY A 113 8.66 -13.25 14.46
C GLY A 113 9.99 -14.04 14.49
N PRO A 114 10.95 -13.68 15.37
CA PRO A 114 10.94 -12.47 16.19
C PRO A 114 10.92 -11.19 15.33
N TRP A 115 10.29 -10.13 15.83
CA TRP A 115 10.21 -8.84 15.13
C TRP A 115 11.13 -7.81 15.77
N PRO A 116 11.70 -6.89 14.98
CA PRO A 116 11.67 -6.83 13.51
C PRO A 116 12.45 -7.98 12.83
N LEU A 117 11.98 -8.43 11.66
CA LEU A 117 12.64 -9.52 10.93
C LEU A 117 14.04 -9.16 10.42
N LEU A 118 14.29 -7.88 10.13
CA LEU A 118 15.55 -7.36 9.62
C LEU A 118 16.33 -6.59 10.72
N GLU A 119 16.34 -7.10 11.94
CA GLU A 119 17.04 -6.50 13.11
C GLU A 119 18.52 -6.18 12.81
N GLY A 120 19.20 -7.00 12.01
CA GLY A 120 20.63 -6.80 11.68
C GLY A 120 20.92 -5.65 10.71
N VAL A 121 19.90 -4.91 10.25
CA VAL A 121 20.05 -3.81 9.28
C VAL A 121 20.12 -2.48 10.01
N GLU A 122 21.34 -1.98 10.19
CA GLU A 122 21.57 -0.81 11.02
C GLU A 122 21.53 0.52 10.26
N GLN A 123 21.79 0.53 8.95
CA GLN A 123 21.97 1.76 8.18
C GLN A 123 21.27 1.73 6.83
N LEU A 124 20.57 2.82 6.49
CA LEU A 124 20.05 3.01 5.14
C LEU A 124 21.18 3.45 4.19
N PRO A 125 21.24 2.90 2.98
CA PRO A 125 22.20 3.36 1.98
C PRO A 125 22.06 4.87 1.68
N PRO A 126 23.16 5.61 1.44
CA PRO A 126 23.11 7.06 1.20
C PRO A 126 22.15 7.49 0.09
N ARG A 127 22.03 6.69 -0.98
CA ARG A 127 21.09 6.93 -2.08
C ARG A 127 19.62 6.97 -1.64
N ILE A 128 19.25 6.19 -0.61
CA ILE A 128 17.89 6.13 -0.05
C ILE A 128 17.65 7.38 0.79
N LEU A 129 18.60 7.74 1.65
CA LEU A 129 18.52 8.97 2.45
C LEU A 129 18.40 10.21 1.55
N GLN A 130 19.16 10.26 0.45
CA GLN A 130 19.07 11.35 -0.54
C GLN A 130 17.70 11.40 -1.23
N ALA A 131 17.14 10.25 -1.61
CA ALA A 131 15.82 10.19 -2.21
C ALA A 131 14.72 10.67 -1.23
N LEU A 132 14.81 10.27 0.04
CA LEU A 132 13.89 10.70 1.10
C LEU A 132 14.00 12.19 1.41
N ALA A 133 15.21 12.75 1.42
CA ALA A 133 15.43 14.19 1.59
C ALA A 133 14.83 15.04 0.44
N GLY A 134 14.62 14.46 -0.74
CA GLY A 134 13.94 15.11 -1.86
C GLY A 134 12.41 15.04 -1.81
N ALA A 135 11.82 14.35 -0.82
CA ALA A 135 10.39 14.17 -0.70
C ALA A 135 9.71 15.38 -0.02
N ARG A 136 8.43 15.61 -0.35
CA ARG A 136 7.58 16.59 0.36
C ARG A 136 6.76 15.95 1.48
N ALA A 137 6.61 14.63 1.41
CA ALA A 137 5.94 13.82 2.41
C ALA A 137 6.58 12.44 2.48
N VAL A 138 6.71 11.88 3.68
CA VAL A 138 7.08 10.49 3.92
C VAL A 138 5.97 9.80 4.70
N CYS A 139 5.58 8.60 4.28
CA CYS A 139 4.46 7.86 4.86
C CYS A 139 4.95 6.50 5.34
N ALA A 140 4.61 6.13 6.56
CA ALA A 140 4.89 4.81 7.13
C ALA A 140 3.63 4.25 7.80
N ASN A 141 3.55 2.93 7.92
CA ASN A 141 2.48 2.27 8.66
C ASN A 141 3.03 1.30 9.72
N GLY A 142 2.21 0.84 10.65
CA GLY A 142 2.67 -0.02 11.75
C GLY A 142 3.26 -1.38 11.31
N TYR A 143 2.89 -1.89 10.13
CA TYR A 143 3.50 -3.12 9.57
C TYR A 143 4.99 -2.96 9.29
N ILE A 144 5.50 -1.74 9.11
CA ILE A 144 6.92 -1.50 8.89
C ILE A 144 7.78 -2.05 10.04
N PHE A 145 7.25 -2.13 11.26
CA PHE A 145 7.95 -2.59 12.46
C PHE A 145 7.90 -4.11 12.67
N ASP A 146 7.16 -4.83 11.82
CA ASP A 146 7.34 -6.28 11.72
C ASP A 146 8.62 -6.60 10.94
N GLU A 147 9.04 -5.70 10.03
CA GLU A 147 10.17 -5.93 9.12
C GLU A 147 11.42 -5.16 9.52
N LEU A 148 11.32 -3.85 9.79
CA LEU A 148 12.46 -2.96 9.99
C LEU A 148 12.58 -2.49 11.44
N PRO A 149 13.82 -2.34 11.96
CA PRO A 149 14.04 -1.78 13.28
C PRO A 149 13.70 -0.29 13.33
N LEU A 150 13.26 0.16 14.52
CA LEU A 150 12.85 1.55 14.77
C LEU A 150 13.92 2.55 14.34
N GLU A 151 15.20 2.30 14.65
CA GLU A 151 16.28 3.21 14.31
C GLU A 151 16.46 3.40 12.80
N LEU A 152 16.22 2.37 12.00
CA LEU A 152 16.28 2.47 10.54
C LEU A 152 15.12 3.31 9.98
N VAL A 153 13.91 3.14 10.54
CA VAL A 153 12.74 3.97 10.19
C VAL A 153 12.96 5.42 10.63
N LYS A 154 13.57 5.66 11.80
CA LYS A 154 13.95 7.00 12.26
C LYS A 154 14.96 7.66 11.32
N GLN A 155 15.95 6.93 10.81
CA GLN A 155 16.86 7.48 9.78
C GLN A 155 16.09 7.98 8.56
N ALA A 156 15.12 7.20 8.07
CA ALA A 156 14.31 7.59 6.92
C ALA A 156 13.47 8.85 7.21
N VAL A 157 12.76 8.86 8.33
CA VAL A 157 11.90 9.96 8.76
C VAL A 157 12.70 11.23 9.02
N ASN A 158 13.85 11.11 9.67
CA ASN A 158 14.73 12.25 9.97
C ASN A 158 15.34 12.83 8.70
N ALA A 159 15.76 12.00 7.75
CA ALA A 159 16.31 12.47 6.47
C ALA A 159 15.28 13.30 5.69
N ALA A 160 14.02 12.85 5.63
CA ALA A 160 12.95 13.57 4.98
C ALA A 160 12.54 14.83 5.75
N SER A 161 12.27 14.72 7.06
CA SER A 161 11.75 15.84 7.85
C SER A 161 12.78 16.96 8.06
N SER A 162 14.07 16.64 8.16
CA SER A 162 15.14 17.66 8.23
C SER A 162 15.23 18.49 6.94
N ALA A 163 14.73 17.97 5.82
CA ALA A 163 14.60 18.67 4.54
C ALA A 163 13.23 19.35 4.36
N GLY A 164 12.37 19.34 5.39
CA GLY A 164 11.06 19.99 5.38
C GLY A 164 9.89 19.11 4.92
N ALA A 165 10.09 17.80 4.75
CA ALA A 165 9.00 16.89 4.43
C ALA A 165 8.04 16.72 5.62
N ALA A 166 6.75 16.63 5.33
CA ALA A 166 5.75 16.21 6.31
C ALA A 166 5.80 14.70 6.55
N VAL A 167 5.59 14.27 7.79
CA VAL A 167 5.61 12.86 8.19
C VAL A 167 4.19 12.38 8.45
N PHE A 168 3.80 11.28 7.80
CA PHE A 168 2.49 10.63 7.96
C PHE A 168 2.70 9.25 8.55
N PHE A 169 1.90 8.93 9.57
CA PHE A 169 1.94 7.61 10.18
C PHE A 169 0.53 7.04 10.36
N ASP A 170 0.34 5.84 9.87
CA ASP A 170 -0.86 5.03 10.06
C ASP A 170 -0.47 3.80 10.93
N PRO A 171 -0.76 3.79 12.24
CA PRO A 171 -0.47 2.64 13.08
C PRO A 171 -1.02 1.32 12.52
N GLY A 172 -2.15 1.40 11.80
CA GLY A 172 -2.84 0.26 11.22
C GLY A 172 -3.25 -0.80 12.26
N PRO A 173 -3.70 -1.98 11.81
CA PRO A 173 -4.12 -3.05 12.69
C PRO A 173 -3.01 -3.55 13.63
N ARG A 174 -1.74 -3.25 13.33
CA ARG A 174 -0.61 -3.65 14.15
C ARG A 174 -0.58 -3.01 15.52
N CYS A 175 -1.26 -1.88 15.74
CA CYS A 175 -1.36 -1.26 17.07
C CYS A 175 -1.88 -2.23 18.15
N HIS A 176 -2.74 -3.20 17.80
CA HIS A 176 -3.24 -4.26 18.69
C HIS A 176 -2.14 -5.20 19.21
N THR A 177 -1.04 -5.33 18.47
CA THR A 177 0.09 -6.22 18.81
C THR A 177 1.32 -5.47 19.31
N MET A 178 1.40 -4.16 19.08
CA MET A 178 2.52 -3.30 19.49
C MET A 178 2.35 -2.82 20.94
N LYS A 179 2.25 -3.78 21.88
CA LYS A 179 1.87 -3.52 23.29
C LYS A 179 3.01 -3.57 24.30
N SER A 180 4.20 -3.96 23.87
CA SER A 180 5.38 -4.01 24.73
C SER A 180 6.68 -3.93 23.91
N GLY A 181 7.80 -3.73 24.61
CA GLY A 181 9.14 -3.75 24.02
C GLY A 181 9.37 -2.70 22.94
N SER A 182 10.27 -3.02 22.01
CA SER A 182 10.69 -2.14 20.90
C SER A 182 9.53 -1.74 19.99
N ARG A 183 8.49 -2.59 19.86
CA ARG A 183 7.32 -2.28 19.05
C ARG A 183 6.42 -1.22 19.70
N LEU A 184 6.21 -1.26 21.01
CA LEU A 184 5.48 -0.18 21.70
C LEU A 184 6.26 1.14 21.63
N GLU A 185 7.58 1.08 21.79
CA GLU A 185 8.45 2.24 21.61
C GLU A 185 8.34 2.82 20.20
N ALA A 186 8.32 1.96 19.18
CA ALA A 186 8.16 2.36 17.79
C ALA A 186 6.82 3.05 17.51
N LEU A 187 5.72 2.52 18.06
CA LEU A 187 4.39 3.13 17.97
C LEU A 187 4.42 4.56 18.52
N HIS A 188 4.86 4.73 19.76
CA HIS A 188 4.89 6.05 20.40
C HIS A 188 5.84 7.02 19.70
N THR A 189 7.05 6.56 19.36
CA THR A 189 8.04 7.38 18.67
C THR A 189 7.51 7.90 17.34
N MET A 190 6.90 7.04 16.52
CA MET A 190 6.31 7.48 15.26
C MET A 190 5.11 8.38 15.45
N MET A 191 4.29 8.15 16.47
CA MET A 191 3.19 9.06 16.81
C MET A 191 3.70 10.48 17.12
N ASP A 192 4.82 10.59 17.83
CA ASP A 192 5.37 11.88 18.25
C ASP A 192 6.14 12.58 17.12
N LEU A 193 6.78 11.81 16.22
CA LEU A 193 7.52 12.29 15.06
C LEU A 193 6.65 12.60 13.83
N SER A 194 5.34 12.36 13.88
CA SER A 194 4.46 12.56 12.72
C SER A 194 3.73 13.89 12.74
N ASP A 195 3.58 14.48 11.56
CA ASP A 195 2.77 15.68 11.36
C ASP A 195 1.28 15.32 11.19
N THR A 196 1.00 14.12 10.69
CA THR A 196 -0.36 13.57 10.54
C THR A 196 -0.42 12.13 11.02
N ILE A 197 -1.41 11.83 11.86
CA ILE A 197 -1.77 10.47 12.27
C ILE A 197 -3.08 10.07 11.59
N LEU A 198 -3.14 8.87 11.04
CA LEU A 198 -4.36 8.30 10.46
C LEU A 198 -4.67 6.97 11.13
N MET A 199 -5.90 6.79 11.61
CA MET A 199 -6.34 5.57 12.28
C MET A 199 -7.77 5.26 11.90
N THR A 200 -8.19 4.01 11.89
CA THR A 200 -9.62 3.69 12.00
C THR A 200 -10.11 3.99 13.41
N LEU A 201 -11.42 4.03 13.63
CA LEU A 201 -11.96 4.20 14.97
C LEU A 201 -11.51 3.07 15.92
N GLU A 202 -11.48 1.83 15.44
CA GLU A 202 -11.00 0.69 16.23
C GLU A 202 -9.52 0.86 16.62
N GLU A 203 -8.67 1.28 15.69
CA GLU A 203 -7.26 1.57 15.95
C GLU A 203 -7.09 2.77 16.90
N ALA A 204 -7.94 3.79 16.77
CA ALA A 204 -7.92 4.96 17.64
C ALA A 204 -8.30 4.60 19.09
N VAL A 205 -9.31 3.75 19.28
CA VAL A 205 -9.67 3.18 20.59
C VAL A 205 -8.49 2.42 21.17
N GLU A 206 -7.83 1.59 20.36
CA GLU A 206 -6.72 0.75 20.79
C GLU A 206 -5.49 1.57 21.26
N VAL A 207 -5.28 2.73 20.64
CA VAL A 207 -4.15 3.63 20.91
C VAL A 207 -4.45 4.61 22.04
N THR A 208 -5.69 5.07 22.17
CA THR A 208 -6.05 6.18 23.07
C THR A 208 -6.95 5.77 24.24
N GLY A 209 -7.68 4.66 24.13
CA GLY A 209 -8.74 4.25 25.04
C GLY A 209 -10.08 4.97 24.80
N GLU A 210 -10.15 5.91 23.86
CA GLU A 210 -11.34 6.73 23.60
C GLU A 210 -12.22 6.11 22.50
N THR A 211 -13.53 6.02 22.75
CA THR A 211 -14.51 5.46 21.81
C THR A 211 -15.21 6.49 20.94
N ASP A 212 -15.14 7.76 21.31
CA ASP A 212 -15.62 8.87 20.49
C ASP A 212 -14.50 9.32 19.52
N PRO A 213 -14.76 9.41 18.20
CA PRO A 213 -13.75 9.80 17.22
C PRO A 213 -13.08 11.14 17.52
N LEU A 214 -13.83 12.13 18.00
CA LEU A 214 -13.30 13.45 18.30
C LEU A 214 -12.46 13.44 19.59
N ALA A 215 -12.88 12.72 20.62
CA ALA A 215 -12.11 12.51 21.84
C ALA A 215 -10.79 11.80 21.55
N ALA A 216 -10.82 10.72 20.75
CA ALA A 216 -9.62 10.00 20.33
C ALA A 216 -8.65 10.91 19.55
N ALA A 217 -9.17 11.67 18.58
CA ALA A 217 -8.36 12.61 17.82
C ALA A 217 -7.75 13.71 18.70
N ARG A 218 -8.51 14.24 19.67
CA ARG A 218 -8.01 15.21 20.65
C ARG A 218 -6.93 14.61 21.55
N ALA A 219 -7.06 13.36 21.98
CA ALA A 219 -6.07 12.67 22.78
C ALA A 219 -4.74 12.51 22.03
N VAL A 220 -4.79 12.11 20.75
CA VAL A 220 -3.59 12.06 19.89
C VAL A 220 -2.96 13.43 19.72
N LEU A 221 -3.76 14.45 19.41
CA LEU A 221 -3.24 15.80 19.24
C LEU A 221 -2.62 16.32 20.54
N ALA A 222 -3.20 16.02 21.71
CA ALA A 222 -2.74 16.47 23.03
C ALA A 222 -1.47 15.80 23.56
N ARG A 223 -0.89 14.82 22.84
CA ARG A 223 0.33 14.13 23.25
C ARG A 223 1.48 15.13 23.55
N PRO A 224 2.08 15.11 24.75
CA PRO A 224 3.18 16.01 25.10
C PRO A 224 4.38 15.82 24.16
N GLY A 225 4.90 16.91 23.61
CA GLY A 225 6.08 16.88 22.72
C GLY A 225 5.81 16.38 21.30
N ALA A 226 4.62 15.85 21.00
CA ALA A 226 4.24 15.47 19.65
C ALA A 226 4.03 16.71 18.77
N LYS A 227 4.49 16.64 17.52
CA LYS A 227 4.27 17.72 16.52
C LYS A 227 3.02 17.51 15.66
N THR A 228 2.21 16.50 15.97
CA THR A 228 1.00 16.15 15.21
C THR A 228 0.09 17.34 15.04
N ARG A 229 -0.14 17.71 13.78
CA ARG A 229 -1.05 18.79 13.40
C ARG A 229 -2.42 18.26 13.05
N TRP A 230 -2.48 17.16 12.29
CA TRP A 230 -3.72 16.53 11.85
C TRP A 230 -3.86 15.14 12.47
N CYS A 231 -5.04 14.83 12.99
CA CYS A 231 -5.42 13.46 13.35
C CYS A 231 -6.67 13.09 12.59
N VAL A 232 -6.61 12.00 11.84
CA VAL A 232 -7.72 11.48 11.04
C VAL A 232 -8.23 10.19 11.66
N VAL A 233 -9.54 10.13 11.88
CA VAL A 233 -10.25 8.93 12.33
C VAL A 233 -11.17 8.47 11.20
N LYS A 234 -10.87 7.31 10.62
CA LYS A 234 -11.62 6.65 9.55
C LYS A 234 -12.72 5.80 10.20
N GLU A 235 -13.98 6.01 9.82
CA GLU A 235 -15.14 5.34 10.42
C GLU A 235 -15.87 4.42 9.41
N GLY A 236 -15.15 3.99 8.37
CA GLY A 236 -15.67 3.09 7.34
C GLY A 236 -16.95 3.62 6.69
N GLY A 237 -18.05 2.86 6.81
CA GLY A 237 -19.35 3.23 6.27
C GLY A 237 -19.99 4.48 6.88
N ALA A 238 -19.47 5.00 8.00
CA ALA A 238 -19.91 6.27 8.58
C ALA A 238 -19.15 7.49 8.00
N GLY A 239 -17.97 7.28 7.41
CA GLY A 239 -17.15 8.33 6.79
C GLY A 239 -15.85 8.55 7.54
N ALA A 240 -15.52 9.80 7.85
CA ALA A 240 -14.31 10.14 8.58
C ALA A 240 -14.40 11.49 9.30
N LEU A 241 -13.58 11.64 10.34
CA LEU A 241 -13.29 12.88 11.05
C LEU A 241 -11.83 13.27 10.87
N LEU A 242 -11.55 14.55 10.62
CA LEU A 242 -10.21 15.14 10.70
C LEU A 242 -10.21 16.24 11.74
N ALA A 243 -9.35 16.10 12.75
CA ALA A 243 -9.07 17.13 13.74
C ALA A 243 -7.74 17.82 13.44
N GLU A 244 -7.73 19.15 13.48
CA GLU A 244 -6.54 19.99 13.32
C GLU A 244 -6.22 20.73 14.63
N ARG A 245 -4.96 20.67 15.05
CA ARG A 245 -4.40 21.55 16.07
C ARG A 245 -4.16 22.95 15.47
N ARG A 246 -4.84 23.96 16.02
CA ARG A 246 -4.75 25.34 15.51
C ARG A 246 -3.53 26.08 16.07
N PRO A 247 -2.96 27.04 15.29
CA PRO A 247 -1.97 27.97 15.82
C PRO A 247 -2.55 28.73 17.04
N GLY A 248 -1.81 28.77 18.15
CA GLY A 248 -2.29 29.37 19.40
C GLY A 248 -3.01 28.41 20.35
N GLY A 249 -3.15 27.13 19.97
CA GLY A 249 -3.79 26.10 20.78
C GLY A 249 -5.24 25.84 20.36
N GLY A 250 -5.83 24.79 20.95
CA GLY A 250 -7.16 24.31 20.58
C GLY A 250 -7.17 23.32 19.42
N VAL A 251 -8.34 22.72 19.21
CA VAL A 251 -8.59 21.70 18.19
C VAL A 251 -9.87 22.04 17.43
N GLU A 252 -9.76 22.20 16.12
CA GLU A 252 -10.88 22.29 15.19
C GLU A 252 -11.09 20.91 14.55
N ALA A 253 -12.33 20.52 14.27
CA ALA A 253 -12.61 19.23 13.67
C ALA A 253 -13.68 19.33 12.59
N HIS A 254 -13.49 18.54 11.54
CA HIS A 254 -14.40 18.43 10.41
C HIS A 254 -14.80 16.96 10.24
N GLN A 255 -16.10 16.72 10.08
CA GLN A 255 -16.65 15.41 9.78
C GLN A 255 -17.13 15.39 8.33
N CYS A 256 -16.96 14.25 7.67
CA CYS A 256 -17.48 14.02 6.34
C CYS A 256 -18.13 12.64 6.27
N PRO A 257 -19.43 12.55 5.92
CA PRO A 257 -20.11 11.26 5.81
C PRO A 257 -19.53 10.42 4.66
N ALA A 258 -19.68 9.10 4.77
CA ALA A 258 -19.22 8.17 3.73
C ALA A 258 -19.89 8.44 2.37
N MET A 259 -19.16 8.10 1.31
CA MET A 259 -19.74 7.99 -0.03
C MET A 259 -20.56 6.71 -0.11
N GLN A 260 -21.74 6.80 -0.71
CA GLN A 260 -22.64 5.65 -0.83
C GLN A 260 -22.26 4.82 -2.06
N VAL A 261 -21.78 3.61 -1.83
CA VAL A 261 -21.36 2.67 -2.87
C VAL A 261 -21.77 1.24 -2.49
N GLU A 262 -21.90 0.38 -3.50
CA GLU A 262 -21.94 -1.06 -3.27
C GLU A 262 -20.52 -1.55 -2.93
N VAL A 263 -20.35 -2.13 -1.75
CA VAL A 263 -19.05 -2.59 -1.26
C VAL A 263 -18.80 -4.02 -1.75
N VAL A 264 -17.72 -4.19 -2.51
CA VAL A 264 -17.25 -5.49 -3.03
C VAL A 264 -16.15 -6.06 -2.15
N ASP A 265 -15.18 -5.23 -1.78
CA ASP A 265 -14.02 -5.57 -0.96
C ASP A 265 -13.54 -4.30 -0.23
N THR A 266 -12.94 -4.43 0.94
CA THR A 266 -12.43 -3.29 1.73
C THR A 266 -10.90 -3.18 1.76
N VAL A 267 -10.20 -4.15 1.16
CA VAL A 267 -8.73 -4.16 1.09
C VAL A 267 -8.23 -2.91 0.36
N GLY A 268 -7.32 -2.17 0.98
CA GLY A 268 -6.71 -0.97 0.40
C GLY A 268 -7.56 0.29 0.47
N CYS A 269 -8.79 0.25 1.01
CA CYS A 269 -9.62 1.44 1.18
C CYS A 269 -8.96 2.50 2.07
N GLY A 270 -8.42 2.08 3.22
CA GLY A 270 -7.69 2.97 4.14
C GLY A 270 -6.42 3.54 3.52
N ASP A 271 -5.67 2.73 2.78
CA ASP A 271 -4.45 3.15 2.08
C ASP A 271 -4.76 4.21 1.00
N SER A 272 -5.82 3.98 0.23
CA SER A 272 -6.23 4.90 -0.84
C SER A 272 -6.83 6.19 -0.28
N PHE A 273 -7.59 6.09 0.82
CA PHE A 273 -8.04 7.25 1.58
C PHE A 273 -6.84 8.09 2.08
N ALA A 274 -5.81 7.44 2.65
CA ALA A 274 -4.62 8.11 3.15
C ALA A 274 -3.86 8.85 2.04
N ALA A 275 -3.82 8.30 0.82
CA ALA A 275 -3.22 8.96 -0.34
C ALA A 275 -3.86 10.31 -0.66
N ALA A 276 -5.19 10.42 -0.52
CA ALA A 276 -5.92 11.68 -0.70
C ALA A 276 -5.71 12.68 0.45
N ILE A 277 -5.56 12.20 1.69
CA ILE A 277 -5.17 13.06 2.82
C ILE A 277 -3.79 13.69 2.56
N VAL A 278 -2.82 12.88 2.12
CA VAL A 278 -1.50 13.37 1.74
C VAL A 278 -1.61 14.39 0.61
N ALA A 279 -2.42 14.11 -0.41
CA ALA A 279 -2.67 15.04 -1.51
C ALA A 279 -3.21 16.40 -1.02
N GLY A 280 -4.20 16.41 -0.11
CA GLY A 280 -4.71 17.66 0.46
C GLY A 280 -3.67 18.40 1.29
N TYR A 281 -2.96 17.69 2.17
CA TYR A 281 -1.95 18.27 3.04
C TYR A 281 -0.80 18.92 2.26
N VAL A 282 -0.19 18.19 1.31
CA VAL A 282 0.97 18.71 0.56
C VAL A 282 0.60 19.87 -0.37
N ASN A 283 -0.67 20.02 -0.72
CA ASN A 283 -1.15 21.16 -1.50
C ASN A 283 -1.73 22.29 -0.63
N ASN A 284 -1.61 22.20 0.70
CA ASN A 284 -2.21 23.15 1.65
C ASN A 284 -3.70 23.40 1.34
N HIS A 285 -4.41 22.34 0.95
CA HIS A 285 -5.82 22.42 0.58
C HIS A 285 -6.72 22.46 1.82
N ASP A 286 -7.95 22.97 1.67
CA ASP A 286 -8.88 23.02 2.78
C ASP A 286 -9.28 21.61 3.24
N ILE A 287 -9.50 21.48 4.55
CA ILE A 287 -9.86 20.19 5.19
C ILE A 287 -11.18 19.64 4.65
N PRO A 288 -12.27 20.41 4.49
CA PRO A 288 -13.53 19.90 3.95
C PRO A 288 -13.37 19.25 2.56
N GLY A 289 -12.70 19.92 1.61
CA GLY A 289 -12.40 19.37 0.29
C GLY A 289 -11.51 18.13 0.35
N THR A 290 -10.49 18.17 1.21
CA THR A 290 -9.56 17.04 1.41
C THR A 290 -10.30 15.80 1.93
N LEU A 291 -11.18 15.95 2.93
CA LEU A 291 -11.97 14.85 3.48
C LEU A 291 -12.98 14.28 2.47
N VAL A 292 -13.65 15.14 1.69
CA VAL A 292 -14.57 14.70 0.64
C VAL A 292 -13.82 13.89 -0.43
N LEU A 293 -12.64 14.37 -0.86
CA LEU A 293 -11.80 13.61 -1.80
C LEU A 293 -11.35 12.28 -1.19
N ALA A 294 -10.89 12.27 0.06
CA ALA A 294 -10.44 11.05 0.72
C ALA A 294 -11.54 10.00 0.86
N ASN A 295 -12.75 10.42 1.24
CA ASN A 295 -13.93 9.54 1.25
C ASN A 295 -14.28 9.02 -0.16
N ALA A 296 -14.19 9.86 -1.20
CA ALA A 296 -14.40 9.42 -2.59
C ALA A 296 -13.37 8.38 -3.04
N VAL A 297 -12.10 8.56 -2.69
CA VAL A 297 -11.02 7.64 -3.08
C VAL A 297 -11.10 6.33 -2.29
N GLY A 298 -11.38 6.37 -0.99
CA GLY A 298 -11.62 5.18 -0.19
C GLY A 298 -12.83 4.38 -0.70
N ALA A 299 -13.96 5.03 -0.95
CA ALA A 299 -15.15 4.38 -1.47
C ALA A 299 -15.00 3.86 -2.90
N ALA A 300 -14.28 4.57 -3.78
CA ALA A 300 -13.98 4.08 -5.12
C ALA A 300 -13.16 2.78 -5.06
N THR A 301 -12.24 2.66 -4.11
CA THR A 301 -11.47 1.42 -3.88
C THR A 301 -12.40 0.28 -3.47
N ALA A 302 -13.39 0.57 -2.63
CA ALA A 302 -14.33 -0.43 -2.13
C ALA A 302 -15.21 -1.10 -3.20
N THR A 303 -15.28 -0.51 -4.41
CA THR A 303 -16.03 -1.05 -5.55
C THR A 303 -15.26 -2.08 -6.37
N GLY A 304 -13.94 -2.18 -6.16
CA GLY A 304 -13.08 -3.20 -6.77
C GLY A 304 -12.90 -4.40 -5.82
N ARG A 305 -12.35 -5.50 -6.34
CA ARG A 305 -11.93 -6.66 -5.53
C ARG A 305 -10.41 -6.71 -5.45
N GLY A 306 -9.86 -6.90 -4.26
CA GLY A 306 -8.44 -7.09 -4.03
C GLY A 306 -7.61 -5.81 -3.90
N ALA A 307 -6.31 -6.01 -3.68
CA ALA A 307 -5.31 -4.97 -3.46
C ALA A 307 -4.68 -4.48 -4.77
N GLY A 308 -3.65 -3.64 -4.65
CA GLY A 308 -2.70 -3.36 -5.72
C GLY A 308 -3.31 -2.57 -6.86
N THR A 309 -3.36 -3.16 -8.06
CA THR A 309 -3.91 -2.47 -9.24
C THR A 309 -5.42 -2.27 -9.17
N ASN A 310 -6.09 -2.94 -8.23
CA ASN A 310 -7.54 -2.84 -8.02
C ASN A 310 -7.96 -1.66 -7.12
N VAL A 311 -7.01 -0.87 -6.59
CA VAL A 311 -7.33 0.37 -5.86
C VAL A 311 -8.03 1.42 -6.75
N ALA A 312 -8.53 2.50 -6.13
CA ALA A 312 -9.32 3.53 -6.82
C ALA A 312 -8.79 3.95 -8.20
N ALA A 313 -9.67 3.92 -9.19
CA ALA A 313 -9.48 4.56 -10.48
C ALA A 313 -10.03 6.00 -10.47
N VAL A 314 -9.30 6.95 -11.05
CA VAL A 314 -9.68 8.37 -11.10
C VAL A 314 -11.07 8.58 -11.73
N GLY A 315 -11.41 7.79 -12.74
CA GLY A 315 -12.73 7.84 -13.39
C GLY A 315 -13.88 7.55 -12.41
N THR A 316 -13.69 6.56 -11.52
CA THR A 316 -14.66 6.21 -10.47
C THR A 316 -14.74 7.31 -9.42
N VAL A 317 -13.60 7.84 -8.97
CA VAL A 317 -13.56 8.97 -8.02
C VAL A 317 -14.35 10.18 -8.56
N ARG A 318 -14.13 10.56 -9.83
CA ARG A 318 -14.87 11.65 -10.48
C ARG A 318 -16.37 11.41 -10.55
N ARG A 319 -16.82 10.17 -10.80
CA ARG A 319 -18.25 9.84 -10.78
C ARG A 319 -18.83 10.05 -9.38
N LEU A 320 -18.17 9.50 -8.35
CA LEU A 320 -18.64 9.61 -6.96
C LEU A 320 -18.73 11.07 -6.50
N LEU A 321 -17.77 11.93 -6.87
CA LEU A 321 -17.85 13.36 -6.55
C LEU A 321 -19.06 14.04 -7.21
N ARG A 322 -19.35 13.74 -8.49
CA ARG A 322 -20.54 14.27 -9.17
C ARG A 322 -21.84 13.78 -8.55
N ASP A 323 -21.90 12.50 -8.20
CA ASP A 323 -23.08 11.91 -7.56
C ASP A 323 -23.30 12.50 -6.16
N ALA A 324 -22.22 12.77 -5.42
CA ALA A 324 -22.26 13.45 -4.13
C ALA A 324 -22.75 14.91 -4.26
N ALA A 325 -22.31 15.64 -5.29
CA ALA A 325 -22.80 16.98 -5.59
C ALA A 325 -24.32 16.97 -5.87
N ALA A 326 -24.78 16.03 -6.69
CA ALA A 326 -26.20 15.89 -7.04
C ALA A 326 -27.07 15.50 -5.84
N ALA A 327 -26.55 14.66 -4.94
CA ALA A 327 -27.27 14.20 -3.76
C ALA A 327 -27.27 15.21 -2.59
N GLY A 328 -26.40 16.22 -2.60
CA GLY A 328 -26.34 17.28 -1.59
C GLY A 328 -25.84 16.86 -0.20
N ARG A 329 -25.39 15.61 -0.02
CA ARG A 329 -25.00 15.04 1.29
C ARG A 329 -23.66 15.52 1.85
N HIS A 330 -22.79 16.05 0.99
CA HIS A 330 -21.39 16.37 1.32
C HIS A 330 -21.10 17.88 1.32
N GLY A 331 -22.12 18.72 1.13
CA GLY A 331 -21.98 20.18 1.01
C GLY A 331 -21.37 20.58 -0.34
N ALA A 332 -22.12 21.37 -1.13
CA ALA A 332 -21.71 21.74 -2.50
C ALA A 332 -20.32 22.42 -2.57
N ALA A 333 -19.99 23.26 -1.58
CA ALA A 333 -18.70 23.94 -1.53
C ALA A 333 -17.53 22.97 -1.28
N ALA A 334 -17.70 21.97 -0.42
CA ALA A 334 -16.68 20.98 -0.10
C ALA A 334 -16.47 20.02 -1.28
N VAL A 335 -17.54 19.60 -1.96
CA VAL A 335 -17.43 18.78 -3.18
C VAL A 335 -16.71 19.54 -4.29
N ALA A 336 -17.07 20.81 -4.54
CA ALA A 336 -16.36 21.64 -5.51
C ALA A 336 -14.88 21.84 -5.14
N SER A 337 -14.55 21.89 -3.84
CA SER A 337 -13.15 21.95 -3.39
C SER A 337 -12.40 20.64 -3.63
N ALA A 338 -13.02 19.50 -3.33
CA ALA A 338 -12.47 18.18 -3.63
C ALA A 338 -12.17 18.00 -5.14
N GLU A 339 -13.07 18.46 -6.01
CA GLU A 339 -12.86 18.45 -7.47
C GLU A 339 -11.66 19.32 -7.87
N ARG A 340 -11.51 20.51 -7.26
CA ARG A 340 -10.35 21.38 -7.49
C ARG A 340 -9.05 20.74 -7.04
N LEU A 341 -9.03 20.10 -5.87
CA LEU A 341 -7.85 19.38 -5.38
C LEU A 341 -7.45 18.28 -6.34
N LEU A 342 -8.40 17.44 -6.76
CA LEU A 342 -8.15 16.36 -7.71
C LEU A 342 -7.63 16.88 -9.06
N ALA A 343 -8.20 17.96 -9.58
CA ALA A 343 -7.73 18.57 -10.82
C ALA A 343 -6.30 19.11 -10.67
N LEU A 344 -6.04 19.84 -9.59
CA LEU A 344 -4.73 20.42 -9.30
C LEU A 344 -3.63 19.36 -9.18
N THR A 345 -3.90 18.24 -8.51
CA THR A 345 -2.92 17.16 -8.35
C THR A 345 -2.67 16.42 -9.67
N LEU A 346 -3.70 16.17 -10.48
CA LEU A 346 -3.56 15.53 -11.79
C LEU A 346 -2.79 16.40 -12.78
N ALA A 347 -3.02 17.72 -12.77
CA ALA A 347 -2.29 18.68 -13.60
C ALA A 347 -0.80 18.71 -13.23
N ALA A 348 -0.48 18.77 -11.93
CA ALA A 348 0.90 18.74 -11.45
C ALA A 348 1.64 17.44 -11.79
N GLY A 349 0.90 16.32 -11.91
CA GLY A 349 1.43 15.02 -12.31
C GLY A 349 1.51 14.80 -13.83
N GLY A 350 1.06 15.75 -14.66
CA GLY A 350 1.03 15.60 -16.12
C GLY A 350 -0.02 14.60 -16.64
N ARG A 351 -1.09 14.34 -15.88
CA ARG A 351 -2.14 13.33 -16.19
C ARG A 351 -3.47 13.95 -16.66
N GLU A 352 -3.48 15.18 -17.16
CA GLU A 352 -4.67 15.74 -17.81
C GLU A 352 -4.79 15.20 -19.24
N SER A 353 -5.90 14.50 -19.52
CA SER A 353 -6.31 13.90 -20.81
C SER A 353 -5.88 12.45 -21.10
N GLY A 354 -6.50 11.51 -20.38
CA GLY A 354 -6.67 10.14 -20.86
C GLY A 354 -8.08 9.67 -20.51
N ASN A 355 -8.95 9.52 -21.52
CA ASN A 355 -10.22 8.81 -21.37
C ASN A 355 -9.88 7.31 -21.25
N GLY A 356 -9.34 6.92 -20.10
CA GLY A 356 -8.84 5.57 -19.84
C GLY A 356 -9.97 4.61 -19.49
N ASN A 357 -10.68 4.14 -20.52
CA ASN A 357 -11.32 2.82 -20.45
C ASN A 357 -10.20 1.77 -20.41
N GLY A 358 -9.62 1.53 -19.25
CA GLY A 358 -8.72 0.40 -18.99
C GLY A 358 -9.54 -0.86 -18.72
N ASN A 359 -10.30 -1.32 -19.71
CA ASN A 359 -10.91 -2.65 -19.70
C ASN A 359 -9.95 -3.63 -20.38
N GLY A 360 -9.57 -4.67 -19.66
CA GLY A 360 -9.17 -5.96 -20.21
C GLY A 360 -7.74 -6.04 -20.75
N ILE A 361 -6.86 -6.67 -19.96
CA ILE A 361 -5.85 -7.54 -20.55
C ILE A 361 -6.64 -8.63 -21.29
N GLY A 362 -6.73 -8.50 -22.61
CA GLY A 362 -7.35 -9.49 -23.47
C GLY A 362 -6.47 -10.72 -23.60
N ASP A 363 -7.02 -11.86 -23.22
CA ASP A 363 -6.51 -13.18 -23.54
C ASP A 363 -6.37 -13.34 -25.05
N GLY A 364 -5.14 -13.50 -25.53
CA GLY A 364 -4.83 -13.85 -26.91
C GLY A 364 -4.44 -15.32 -27.01
N ASN A 365 -5.42 -16.21 -26.87
CA ASN A 365 -5.27 -17.62 -27.27
C ASN A 365 -5.64 -17.73 -28.76
N GLY A 366 -4.68 -18.06 -29.61
CA GLY A 366 -4.86 -18.15 -31.06
C GLY A 366 -3.98 -19.22 -31.66
N ALA A 367 -4.41 -20.48 -31.55
CA ALA A 367 -4.01 -21.53 -32.45
C ALA A 367 -4.70 -21.32 -33.81
N GLY A 368 -3.94 -21.35 -34.90
CA GLY A 368 -4.48 -21.24 -36.25
C GLY A 368 -3.37 -21.36 -37.30
N ALA A 369 -3.47 -22.40 -38.10
CA ALA A 369 -2.46 -22.89 -39.02
C ALA A 369 -2.41 -22.12 -40.36
N ASP A 370 -1.42 -22.56 -41.15
CA ASP A 370 -1.30 -22.50 -42.61
C ASP A 370 -0.64 -21.28 -43.28
N GLY A 371 0.32 -21.61 -44.16
CA GLY A 371 1.08 -20.66 -44.96
C GLY A 371 2.34 -21.29 -45.54
N GLY A 372 2.18 -22.36 -46.32
CA GLY A 372 3.27 -22.94 -47.11
C GLY A 372 3.73 -21.99 -48.22
N LEU A 373 5.06 -21.88 -48.39
CA LEU A 373 5.69 -21.50 -49.65
C LEU A 373 6.96 -22.34 -49.80
N GLY A 374 6.96 -23.21 -50.81
CA GLY A 374 8.13 -23.94 -51.25
C GLY A 374 8.93 -23.19 -52.30
N GLY A 375 10.17 -23.64 -52.51
CA GLY A 375 10.73 -23.75 -53.86
C GLY A 375 12.07 -23.05 -54.12
N GLY A 376 13.14 -23.86 -54.11
CA GLY A 376 14.37 -23.69 -54.92
C GLY A 376 15.50 -22.93 -54.22
N GLY A 377 16.75 -23.40 -54.14
CA GLY A 377 17.45 -24.51 -54.78
C GLY A 377 18.94 -24.13 -54.78
N GLY A 378 19.85 -25.07 -54.51
CA GLY A 378 21.28 -24.79 -54.57
C GLY A 378 22.14 -25.77 -53.80
N ALA A 379 22.74 -26.71 -54.52
CA ALA A 379 23.53 -27.83 -54.03
C ALA A 379 24.88 -27.43 -53.41
N GLY A 380 25.37 -28.26 -52.49
CA GLY A 380 26.72 -28.18 -51.93
C GLY A 380 27.05 -29.41 -51.10
N ALA A 381 27.54 -30.45 -51.75
CA ALA A 381 27.98 -31.71 -51.15
C ALA A 381 29.26 -31.55 -50.32
N GLY A 382 29.39 -32.32 -49.23
CA GLY A 382 30.64 -32.43 -48.48
C GLY A 382 30.48 -33.24 -47.19
N GLY A 383 30.45 -34.57 -47.32
CA GLY A 383 30.24 -35.47 -46.18
C GLY A 383 31.41 -35.57 -45.19
N ARG A 384 31.11 -36.06 -43.98
CA ARG A 384 31.86 -37.14 -43.32
C ARG A 384 31.10 -37.69 -42.12
N ARG A 385 31.18 -39.01 -42.02
CA ARG A 385 30.59 -39.95 -41.06
C ARG A 385 31.06 -39.69 -39.62
N ARG A 386 30.25 -40.08 -38.63
CA ARG A 386 30.54 -41.18 -37.67
C ARG A 386 29.33 -41.46 -36.78
N ASP A 387 28.83 -42.68 -36.91
CA ASP A 387 27.98 -43.36 -35.93
C ASP A 387 28.78 -43.73 -34.67
N GLY A 388 28.07 -43.93 -33.56
CA GLY A 388 28.61 -44.43 -32.30
C GLY A 388 27.55 -44.53 -31.22
N GLU A 389 26.66 -45.52 -31.36
CA GLU A 389 25.79 -46.01 -30.28
C GLU A 389 26.62 -46.52 -29.08
N ARG A 390 26.09 -46.35 -27.86
CA ARG A 390 26.21 -47.33 -26.76
C ARG A 390 25.16 -47.09 -25.67
N GLU A 391 24.43 -48.16 -25.39
CA GLU A 391 23.45 -48.37 -24.32
C GLU A 391 24.03 -48.36 -22.90
N ALA A 392 23.16 -48.11 -21.91
CA ALA A 392 22.92 -48.87 -20.66
C ALA A 392 22.40 -47.90 -19.57
N ALA A 393 21.10 -47.89 -19.22
CA ALA A 393 20.36 -48.81 -18.34
C ALA A 393 20.55 -48.59 -16.82
N ALA A 394 19.39 -48.39 -16.16
CA ALA A 394 18.97 -48.90 -14.83
C ALA A 394 18.91 -47.96 -13.60
N ARG A 395 17.65 -47.76 -13.13
CA ARG A 395 17.09 -47.98 -11.76
C ARG A 395 17.59 -47.09 -10.61
N ALA A 396 16.73 -46.24 -10.05
CA ALA A 396 15.76 -46.51 -8.98
C ALA A 396 16.39 -46.73 -7.58
N ALA A 397 16.27 -45.72 -6.74
CA ALA A 397 16.06 -45.77 -5.28
C ALA A 397 15.41 -44.45 -4.85
#